data_AF-A0A2U3LIQ7-F1
#
_entry.id   AF-A0A2U3LIQ7-F1
#
_cell.length_a   1.000
_cell.length_b   1.000
_cell.length_c   1.000
_cell.angle_alpha   90.00
_cell.angle_beta   90.00
_cell.angle_gamma   90.00
#
_symmetry.space_group_name_H-M   'P 1'
#
loop_
_entity.id
_entity.type
_entity.pdbx_description
1 polymer ?
#
loop_
_entity_poly.entity_id
_entity_poly.type
_entity_poly.pdbx_seq_one_letter_code
_entity_poly.pdbx_strand_id
1 'polypeptide(L)'
;MIEGGLFSLIQANVPDFNGLTAYQMYYLAVFDPVPLPYCVFRRYKREAEPDLSSNYGLYTSGYILNIYHDDSWALLDLQQRIRVILEGLPNTTLSGTSIQALIVLDDFHTVPALMQEARTRAYQGVLDFEIIHPNV
;
A
#
# COMPACT_ATOMS: atom_id res chain seq x y z
N MET A 1 -7.54 0.04 14.46
CA MET A 1 -7.16 1.18 13.60
C MET A 1 -7.08 0.70 12.16
N ILE A 2 -7.64 1.47 11.23
CA ILE A 2 -7.74 1.08 9.81
C ILE A 2 -6.38 0.77 9.17
N GLU A 3 -5.30 1.45 9.58
CA GLU A 3 -3.96 1.17 9.05
C GLU A 3 -3.49 -0.25 9.35
N GLY A 4 -3.76 -0.74 10.56
CA GLY A 4 -3.41 -2.11 10.96
C GLY A 4 -4.16 -3.15 10.13
N GLY A 5 -5.42 -2.85 9.80
CA GLY A 5 -6.24 -3.68 8.92
C GLY A 5 -5.71 -3.71 7.48
N LEU A 6 -5.37 -2.54 6.92
CA LEU A 6 -4.81 -2.43 5.57
C LEU A 6 -3.47 -3.14 5.47
N PHE A 7 -2.60 -2.93 6.46
CA PHE A 7 -1.31 -3.60 6.52
C PHE A 7 -1.48 -5.12 6.56
N SER A 8 -2.34 -5.62 7.44
CA SER A 8 -2.57 -7.07 7.58
C SER A 8 -3.19 -7.67 6.32
N LEU A 9 -4.14 -6.95 5.69
CA LEU A 9 -4.79 -7.35 4.45
C LEU A 9 -3.78 -7.44 3.30
N ILE A 10 -2.97 -6.39 3.13
CA ILE A 10 -1.93 -6.37 2.09
C ILE A 10 -0.93 -7.50 2.38
N GLN A 11 -0.37 -7.56 3.60
CA GLN A 11 0.61 -8.57 4.00
C GLN A 11 0.15 -10.01 3.75
N ALA A 12 -1.12 -10.33 4.03
CA ALA A 12 -1.69 -11.66 3.77
C ALA A 12 -1.75 -12.01 2.28
N ASN A 13 -1.72 -11.01 1.40
CA ASN A 13 -1.83 -11.13 -0.04
C ASN A 13 -0.54 -10.75 -0.79
N VAL A 14 0.60 -10.66 -0.09
CA VAL A 14 1.94 -10.50 -0.68
C VAL A 14 2.77 -11.81 -0.63
N PRO A 15 2.29 -12.98 -1.10
CA PRO A 15 3.20 -14.08 -1.39
C PRO A 15 3.91 -13.83 -2.74
N ASP A 16 5.21 -14.11 -2.77
CA ASP A 16 5.99 -14.16 -4.00
C ASP A 16 5.37 -15.12 -5.02
N PHE A 17 5.67 -14.93 -6.31
CA PHE A 17 5.18 -15.72 -7.44
C PHE A 17 5.33 -17.24 -7.22
N ASN A 18 6.34 -17.65 -6.44
CA ASN A 18 6.62 -19.04 -6.08
C ASN A 18 6.11 -19.47 -4.70
N GLY A 19 5.57 -18.57 -3.88
CA GLY A 19 5.11 -18.84 -2.51
C GLY A 19 6.21 -19.27 -1.52
N LEU A 20 7.49 -19.18 -1.91
CA LEU A 20 8.65 -19.62 -1.11
C LEU A 20 9.18 -18.53 -0.18
N THR A 21 8.96 -17.26 -0.54
CA THR A 21 9.50 -16.08 0.11
C THR A 21 8.34 -15.17 0.51
N ALA A 22 8.18 -14.94 1.82
CA ALA A 22 7.26 -13.94 2.31
C ALA A 22 7.90 -12.55 2.10
N TYR A 23 7.22 -11.66 1.38
CA TYR A 23 7.70 -10.29 1.23
C TYR A 23 7.73 -9.62 2.60
N GLN A 24 8.85 -8.98 2.90
CA GLN A 24 8.98 -8.22 4.12
C GLN A 24 8.24 -6.90 3.97
N MET A 25 7.23 -6.65 4.80
CA MET A 25 6.43 -5.42 4.77
C MET A 25 6.77 -4.54 5.98
N TYR A 26 7.10 -3.27 5.73
CA TYR A 26 7.55 -2.31 6.75
C TYR A 26 6.63 -1.09 6.84
N TYR A 27 6.48 -0.52 8.04
CA TYR A 27 5.65 0.66 8.32
C TYR A 27 6.36 2.01 8.10
N LEU A 28 7.68 2.03 7.96
CA LEU A 28 8.52 3.23 7.88
C LEU A 28 9.71 3.00 6.93
N ALA A 29 10.31 4.10 6.46
CA ALA A 29 11.51 4.06 5.62
C ALA A 29 12.58 3.20 6.29
N VAL A 30 12.89 2.06 5.67
CA VAL A 30 13.88 1.14 6.21
C VAL A 30 15.27 1.71 5.91
N PHE A 31 16.13 1.72 6.92
CA PHE A 31 17.54 2.07 6.72
C PHE A 31 18.23 0.90 6.01
N ASP A 32 18.91 1.21 4.91
CA ASP A 32 19.56 0.31 3.95
C ASP A 32 20.69 -0.54 4.59
N PRO A 33 20.96 -1.79 4.15
CA PRO A 33 20.29 -2.53 3.08
C PRO A 33 19.22 -3.52 3.55
N VAL A 34 18.04 -3.46 2.91
CA VAL A 34 16.99 -4.49 3.02
C VAL A 34 17.09 -5.44 1.83
N PRO A 35 17.12 -6.77 2.05
CA PRO A 35 17.12 -7.72 0.96
C PRO A 35 15.81 -7.63 0.16
N LEU A 36 15.92 -7.59 -1.17
CA LEU A 36 14.77 -7.75 -2.06
C LEU A 36 14.24 -9.20 -1.96
N PRO A 37 12.92 -9.43 -2.10
CA PRO A 37 11.86 -8.44 -2.31
C PRO A 37 11.25 -7.90 -0.99
N TYR A 38 10.84 -6.63 -0.97
CA TYR A 38 10.22 -6.00 0.21
C TYR A 38 9.21 -4.90 -0.17
N CYS A 39 8.34 -4.53 0.77
CA CYS A 39 7.35 -3.48 0.63
C CYS A 39 7.41 -2.48 1.80
N VAL A 40 7.14 -1.21 1.52
CA VAL A 40 7.00 -0.15 2.52
C VAL A 40 5.61 0.47 2.42
N PHE A 41 4.84 0.36 3.49
CA PHE A 41 3.49 0.91 3.59
C PHE A 41 3.47 2.05 4.62
N ARG A 42 2.99 3.22 4.21
CA ARG A 42 2.89 4.38 5.11
C ARG A 42 1.62 5.18 4.85
N ARG A 43 1.08 5.77 5.92
CA ARG A 43 0.08 6.84 5.82
C ARG A 43 0.80 8.17 5.70
N TYR A 44 0.42 9.01 4.75
CA TYR A 44 0.99 10.36 4.59
C TYR A 44 -0.02 11.48 4.89
N LYS A 45 -1.32 11.18 4.92
CA LYS A 45 -2.39 12.17 5.11
C LYS A 45 -3.55 11.59 5.91
N ARG A 46 -4.22 12.43 6.71
CA ARG A 46 -5.55 12.18 7.28
C ARG A 46 -6.26 13.52 7.47
N GLU A 47 -7.31 13.75 6.71
CA GLU A 47 -8.11 14.97 6.73
C GLU A 47 -9.55 14.65 7.10
N ALA A 48 -10.21 15.54 7.84
CA ALA A 48 -11.62 15.42 8.15
C ALA A 48 -12.43 16.17 7.10
N GLU A 49 -13.45 15.52 6.55
CA GLU A 49 -14.36 16.15 5.59
C GLU A 49 -15.60 16.65 6.34
N PRO A 50 -15.87 17.98 6.35
CA PRO A 50 -17.06 18.51 6.99
C PRO A 50 -18.29 18.20 6.12
N ASP A 51 -19.30 17.57 6.72
CA ASP A 51 -20.60 17.44 6.07
C ASP A 51 -21.32 18.81 6.04
N LEU A 52 -22.29 18.98 5.14
CA LEU A 52 -23.18 20.14 5.03
C LEU A 52 -23.87 20.48 6.36
N SER A 53 -24.01 19.50 7.25
CA SER A 53 -24.58 19.64 8.60
C SER A 53 -23.57 20.09 9.69
N SER A 54 -22.29 20.32 9.34
CA SER A 54 -21.20 20.66 10.28
C SER A 54 -20.88 19.61 11.35
N ASN A 55 -21.44 18.40 11.25
CA ASN A 55 -20.98 17.25 12.02
C ASN A 55 -19.79 16.60 11.30
N TYR A 56 -18.67 16.40 12.00
CA TYR A 56 -17.53 15.65 11.47
C TYR A 56 -17.93 14.17 11.31
N GLY A 57 -18.32 13.79 10.09
CA GLY A 57 -18.77 12.43 9.79
C GLY A 57 -17.68 11.54 9.22
N LEU A 58 -16.80 12.10 8.35
CA LEU A 58 -15.91 11.33 7.48
C LEU A 58 -14.47 11.84 7.52
N TYR A 59 -13.56 10.92 7.29
CA TYR A 59 -12.13 11.13 7.20
C TYR A 59 -11.63 10.56 5.87
N THR A 60 -10.75 11.31 5.22
CA THR A 60 -9.99 10.89 4.06
C THR A 60 -8.56 10.64 4.52
N SER A 61 -8.15 9.36 4.54
CA SER A 61 -6.80 8.95 4.89
C SER A 61 -6.03 8.52 3.65
N GLY A 62 -4.87 9.14 3.41
CA GLY A 62 -4.00 8.87 2.26
C GLY A 62 -2.84 7.93 2.62
N TYR A 63 -2.65 6.91 1.79
CA TYR A 63 -1.69 5.83 1.96
C TYR A 63 -0.85 5.64 0.71
N ILE A 64 0.41 5.29 0.92
CA ILE A 64 1.32 4.93 -0.17
C ILE A 64 2.03 3.63 0.15
N LEU A 65 2.03 2.74 -0.83
CA LEU A 65 2.72 1.46 -0.83
C LEU A 65 3.83 1.52 -1.88
N ASN A 66 5.06 1.35 -1.42
CA ASN A 66 6.22 1.14 -2.30
C ASN A 66 6.57 -0.34 -2.29
N ILE A 67 6.69 -0.94 -3.45
CA ILE A 67 7.03 -2.36 -3.65
C ILE A 67 8.40 -2.40 -4.32
N TYR A 68 9.33 -3.19 -3.80
CA TYR A 68 10.67 -3.34 -4.36
C TYR A 68 10.94 -4.80 -4.74
N HIS A 69 11.39 -5.01 -5.97
CA HIS A 69 11.73 -6.33 -6.51
C HIS A 69 12.95 -6.29 -7.41
N ASP A 70 13.59 -7.43 -7.61
CA ASP A 70 14.62 -7.66 -8.64
C ASP A 70 14.06 -8.18 -9.99
N ASP A 71 12.74 -8.43 -10.09
CA ASP A 71 12.04 -8.91 -11.28
C ASP A 71 10.85 -7.99 -11.57
N SER A 72 10.86 -7.38 -12.76
CA SER A 72 9.82 -6.46 -13.20
C SER A 72 8.47 -7.13 -13.42
N TRP A 73 8.43 -8.40 -13.83
CA TRP A 73 7.17 -9.11 -14.08
C TRP A 73 6.49 -9.48 -12.77
N ALA A 74 7.27 -9.99 -11.80
CA ALA A 74 6.78 -10.29 -10.46
C ALA A 74 6.25 -9.04 -9.75
N LEU A 75 6.95 -7.90 -9.92
CA LEU A 75 6.51 -6.61 -9.40
C LEU A 75 5.14 -6.19 -9.99
N LEU A 76 4.99 -6.24 -11.31
CA LEU A 76 3.75 -5.85 -12.01
C LEU A 76 2.57 -6.72 -11.57
N ASP A 77 2.77 -8.04 -11.53
CA ASP A 77 1.76 -8.99 -11.09
C ASP A 77 1.34 -8.74 -9.64
N LEU A 78 2.32 -8.51 -8.75
CA LEU A 78 2.04 -8.24 -7.35
C LEU A 78 1.27 -6.93 -7.16
N GLN A 79 1.69 -5.85 -7.82
CA GLN A 79 1.02 -4.56 -7.76
C GLN A 79 -0.43 -4.67 -8.25
N GLN A 80 -0.66 -5.40 -9.34
CA GLN A 80 -2.01 -5.66 -9.86
C GLN A 80 -2.86 -6.47 -8.86
N ARG A 81 -2.31 -7.50 -8.22
CA ARG A 81 -3.03 -8.28 -7.19
C ARG A 81 -3.44 -7.41 -6.01
N ILE A 82 -2.52 -6.60 -5.49
CA ILE A 82 -2.79 -5.69 -4.37
C ILE A 82 -3.85 -4.67 -4.77
N ARG A 83 -3.77 -4.11 -5.99
CA ARG A 83 -4.76 -3.18 -6.51
C ARG A 83 -6.16 -3.80 -6.56
N VAL A 84 -6.30 -5.00 -7.10
CA VAL A 84 -7.60 -5.70 -7.16
C VAL A 84 -8.21 -5.89 -5.77
N ILE A 85 -7.38 -6.17 -4.76
CA ILE A 85 -7.83 -6.30 -3.37
C ILE A 85 -8.31 -4.97 -2.80
N LEU A 86 -7.55 -3.89 -3.02
CA LEU A 86 -7.90 -2.56 -2.57
C LEU A 86 -9.18 -2.06 -3.24
N GLU A 87 -9.33 -2.27 -4.55
CA GLU A 87 -10.55 -1.93 -5.30
C GLU A 87 -11.78 -2.71 -4.82
N GLY A 88 -11.60 -3.84 -4.13
CA GLY A 88 -12.67 -4.60 -3.48
C GLY A 88 -13.08 -4.12 -2.08
N LEU A 89 -12.37 -3.14 -1.50
CA LEU A 89 -12.66 -2.60 -0.16
C LEU A 89 -13.89 -1.71 -0.03
N PRO A 90 -14.36 -0.95 -1.04
CA PRO A 90 -15.53 -0.09 -0.87
C PRO A 90 -16.77 -0.87 -0.39
N ASN A 91 -17.50 -0.29 0.56
CA ASN A 91 -18.67 -0.88 1.23
C ASN A 91 -18.37 -2.13 2.08
N THR A 92 -17.11 -2.33 2.49
CA THR A 92 -16.71 -3.39 3.42
C THR A 92 -16.32 -2.85 4.80
N THR A 93 -16.06 -3.74 5.75
CA THR A 93 -15.55 -3.38 7.08
C THR A 93 -14.14 -3.92 7.24
N LEU A 94 -13.21 -3.04 7.61
CA LEU A 94 -11.82 -3.38 7.84
C LEU A 94 -11.42 -3.00 9.28
N SER A 95 -11.02 -3.99 10.07
CA SER A 95 -10.64 -3.81 11.49
C SER A 95 -11.65 -3.00 12.32
N GLY A 96 -12.95 -3.21 12.06
CA GLY A 96 -14.05 -2.53 12.77
C GLY A 96 -14.44 -1.16 12.20
N THR A 97 -13.73 -0.66 11.18
CA THR A 97 -14.06 0.60 10.50
C THR A 97 -14.72 0.31 9.15
N SER A 98 -15.87 0.91 8.88
CA SER A 98 -16.51 0.80 7.55
C SER A 98 -15.77 1.66 6.53
N ILE A 99 -15.52 1.09 5.35
CA ILE A 99 -14.89 1.78 4.23
C ILE A 99 -15.99 2.23 3.29
N GLN A 100 -16.10 3.54 3.07
CA GLN A 100 -17.11 4.11 2.18
C GLN A 100 -16.62 4.13 0.73
N ALA A 101 -15.38 4.58 0.53
CA ALA A 101 -14.78 4.65 -0.78
C ALA A 101 -13.26 4.46 -0.69
N LEU A 102 -12.69 4.02 -1.80
CA LEU A 102 -11.26 3.99 -2.04
C LEU A 102 -10.99 4.62 -3.40
N ILE A 103 -9.98 5.49 -3.46
CA ILE A 103 -9.58 6.21 -4.67
C ILE A 103 -8.10 5.94 -4.88
N VAL A 104 -7.72 5.39 -6.03
CA VAL A 104 -6.31 5.28 -6.43
C VAL A 104 -5.90 6.59 -7.08
N LEU A 105 -4.91 7.28 -6.50
CA LEU A 105 -4.40 8.56 -6.99
C LEU A 105 -3.33 8.35 -8.05
N ASP A 106 -2.34 7.52 -7.75
CA ASP A 106 -1.21 7.21 -8.63
C ASP A 106 -0.89 5.71 -8.56
N ASP A 107 -0.53 5.17 -9.72
CA ASP A 107 -0.15 3.76 -9.91
C ASP A 107 0.93 3.71 -11.00
N PHE A 108 2.20 3.62 -10.60
CA PHE A 108 3.32 3.66 -11.53
C PHE A 108 4.50 2.80 -11.09
N HIS A 109 5.43 2.61 -12.03
CA HIS A 109 6.65 1.84 -11.84
C HIS A 109 7.87 2.69 -12.19
N THR A 110 8.95 2.54 -11.44
CA THR A 110 10.19 3.28 -11.64
C THR A 110 11.40 2.40 -11.32
N VAL A 111 12.56 2.80 -11.81
CA VAL A 111 13.85 2.18 -11.44
C VAL A 111 14.52 3.12 -10.46
N PRO A 112 14.60 2.79 -9.15
CA PRO A 112 15.23 3.65 -8.17
C PRO A 112 16.71 3.81 -8.47
N ALA A 113 17.24 5.02 -8.25
CA ALA A 113 18.65 5.34 -8.42
C ALA A 113 19.51 4.79 -7.25
N LEU A 114 19.23 3.57 -6.78
CA LEU A 114 20.00 2.95 -5.70
C LEU A 114 21.46 2.82 -6.13
N MET A 115 22.34 3.53 -5.41
CA MET A 115 23.80 3.39 -5.51
C MET A 115 24.23 2.05 -4.90
N GLN A 116 23.86 0.92 -5.49
CA GLN A 116 24.47 -0.35 -5.13
C GLN A 116 24.82 -1.09 -6.43
N GLU A 117 26.14 -1.22 -6.61
CA GLU A 117 26.88 -2.12 -7.50
C GLU A 117 26.04 -2.84 -8.55
N ALA A 118 26.24 -2.46 -9.82
CA ALA A 118 25.91 -3.04 -11.14
C ALA A 118 25.34 -4.49 -11.33
N ARG A 119 24.96 -5.24 -10.30
CA ARG A 119 24.64 -6.67 -10.33
C ARG A 119 23.19 -7.00 -9.95
N THR A 120 22.49 -6.15 -9.19
CA THR A 120 21.06 -6.35 -8.87
C THR A 120 20.25 -5.12 -9.28
N ARG A 121 19.52 -5.22 -10.39
CA ARG A 121 18.56 -4.17 -10.79
C ARG A 121 17.38 -4.25 -9.83
N ALA A 122 17.15 -3.18 -9.06
CA ALA A 122 15.93 -3.02 -8.31
C ALA A 122 14.88 -2.31 -9.20
N TYR A 123 13.65 -2.79 -9.14
CA TYR A 123 12.46 -2.14 -9.67
C TYR A 123 11.58 -1.70 -8.50
N GLN A 124 10.95 -0.54 -8.63
CA GLN A 124 10.05 0.00 -7.64
C GLN A 124 8.65 0.18 -8.25
N GLY A 125 7.66 -0.40 -7.59
CA GLY A 125 6.25 -0.14 -7.80
C GLY A 125 5.74 0.86 -6.77
N VAL A 126 4.94 1.83 -7.19
CA VAL A 126 4.32 2.83 -6.30
C VAL A 126 2.82 2.80 -6.51
N LEU A 127 2.09 2.59 -5.41
CA LEU A 127 0.64 2.64 -5.36
C LEU A 127 0.22 3.66 -4.29
N ASP A 128 -0.39 4.75 -4.74
CA ASP A 128 -0.91 5.83 -3.91
C ASP A 128 -2.44 5.81 -3.94
N PHE A 129 -3.06 5.80 -2.77
CA PHE A 129 -4.51 5.69 -2.64
C PHE A 129 -5.05 6.38 -1.38
N GLU A 130 -6.27 6.88 -1.49
CA GLU A 130 -7.03 7.47 -0.40
C GLU A 130 -8.23 6.59 -0.03
N ILE A 131 -8.55 6.55 1.26
CA ILE A 131 -9.70 5.85 1.80
C ILE A 131 -10.58 6.82 2.57
N ILE A 132 -11.88 6.79 2.26
CA ILE A 132 -12.92 7.55 2.95
C ILE A 132 -13.60 6.63 3.97
N HIS A 133 -13.60 7.05 5.24
CA HIS A 133 -14.11 6.25 6.35
C HIS A 133 -14.66 7.14 7.48
N PRO A 134 -15.57 6.66 8.34
CA PRO A 134 -16.06 7.45 9.47
C PRO A 134 -15.00 7.61 10.56
N ASN A 135 -15.26 8.55 11.49
CA ASN A 135 -14.49 8.67 12.72
C ASN A 135 -14.77 7.44 13.61
N VAL A 136 -13.80 6.55 13.74
CA VAL A 136 -13.84 5.41 14.67
C VAL A 136 -12.59 5.43 15.52
#